data_AF-A0A972MP05-F1
#
_entry.id   AF-A0A972MP05-F1
#
_cell.length_a   1.000
_cell.length_b   1.000
_cell.length_c   1.000
_cell.angle_alpha   90.00
_cell.angle_beta   90.00
_cell.angle_gamma   90.00
#
_symmetry.space_group_name_H-M   'P 1'
#
loop_
_entity.id
_entity.type
_entity.pdbx_description
1 polymer ?
#
loop_
_entity_poly.entity_id
_entity_poly.type
_entity_poly.pdbx_seq_one_letter_code
_entity_poly.pdbx_strand_id
1 'polypeptide(L)'
;MKKILYIDMDNVLVDFKSGIDELDEKTKKNYEGRLDEVPGIFSKMKPMPGALEAIEKLWDSYDIYILSTAPWENPSAWSDKLEWIKRHVPKAYKRLILTHNKHLNKGDFLVDDRTKNGADRFEGEHIHFGTEKFPDWRSVVEYLESRI
;
A
#
# COMPACT_ATOMS: atom_id res chain seq x y z
N MET A 1 -0.18 -15.93 -19.19
CA MET A 1 0.28 -14.58 -18.81
C MET A 1 -0.02 -14.44 -17.32
N LYS A 2 0.90 -13.90 -16.51
CA LYS A 2 0.62 -13.70 -15.07
C LYS A 2 -0.49 -12.66 -14.92
N LYS A 3 -1.39 -12.86 -13.94
CA LYS A 3 -2.40 -11.87 -13.58
C LYS A 3 -1.72 -10.68 -12.89
N ILE A 4 -2.21 -9.46 -13.13
CA ILE A 4 -1.70 -8.24 -12.51
C ILE A 4 -2.31 -8.09 -11.12
N LEU A 5 -1.44 -7.96 -10.12
CA LEU A 5 -1.81 -7.75 -8.72
C LEU A 5 -1.30 -6.38 -8.28
N TYR A 6 -2.22 -5.47 -7.97
CA TYR A 6 -1.91 -4.20 -7.33
C TYR A 6 -1.99 -4.33 -5.80
N ILE A 7 -1.02 -3.75 -5.11
CA ILE A 7 -0.96 -3.71 -3.65
C ILE A 7 -0.86 -2.24 -3.21
N ASP A 8 -1.81 -1.76 -2.41
CA ASP A 8 -1.70 -0.44 -1.77
C ASP A 8 -0.55 -0.41 -0.74
N MET A 9 -0.09 0.79 -0.40
CA MET A 9 0.92 0.95 0.64
C MET A 9 0.32 1.14 2.03
N ASP A 10 -0.36 2.25 2.26
CA ASP A 10 -0.70 2.69 3.61
C ASP A 10 -1.73 1.73 4.22
N ASN A 11 -1.45 1.21 5.41
CA ASN A 11 -2.21 0.17 6.11
C ASN A 11 -2.37 -1.17 5.38
N VAL A 12 -1.63 -1.39 4.29
CA VAL A 12 -1.61 -2.66 3.56
C VAL A 12 -0.19 -3.20 3.50
N LEU A 13 0.74 -2.51 2.84
CA LEU A 13 2.16 -2.85 2.84
C LEU A 13 2.90 -2.25 4.03
N VAL A 14 2.49 -1.06 4.50
CA VAL A 14 3.13 -0.31 5.58
C VAL A 14 2.12 0.02 6.68
N ASP A 15 2.57 0.07 7.92
CA ASP A 15 1.76 0.50 9.06
C ASP A 15 1.85 2.02 9.23
N PHE A 16 0.81 2.76 8.84
CA PHE A 16 0.78 4.22 8.94
C PHE A 16 0.93 4.69 10.40
N LYS A 17 0.35 3.96 11.35
CA LYS A 17 0.42 4.29 12.78
C LYS A 17 1.86 4.29 13.28
N SER A 18 2.67 3.34 12.83
CA SER A 18 4.09 3.29 13.21
C SER A 18 4.86 4.55 12.82
N GLY A 19 4.49 5.21 11.70
CA GLY A 19 5.07 6.49 11.30
C GLY A 19 4.63 7.66 12.20
N ILE A 20 3.36 7.65 12.65
CA ILE A 20 2.83 8.63 13.62
C ILE A 20 3.53 8.48 14.97
N ASP A 21 3.75 7.24 15.42
CA ASP A 21 4.38 6.94 16.71
C ASP A 21 5.82 7.48 16.80
N GLU A 22 6.49 7.68 15.66
CA GLU A 22 7.82 8.29 15.56
C GLU A 22 7.83 9.83 15.45
N LEU A 23 6.68 10.48 15.55
CA LEU A 23 6.58 11.94 15.61
C LEU A 23 6.67 12.43 17.06
N ASP A 24 7.29 13.60 17.26
CA ASP A 24 7.24 14.29 18.53
C ASP A 24 5.85 14.91 18.77
N GLU A 25 5.49 15.10 20.04
CA GLU A 25 4.16 15.60 20.43
C GLU A 25 3.83 16.99 19.87
N LYS A 26 4.83 17.85 19.68
CA LYS A 26 4.62 19.18 19.09
C LYS A 26 4.24 19.04 17.62
N THR A 27 4.91 18.17 16.87
CA THR A 27 4.56 17.87 15.48
C THR A 27 3.16 17.26 15.38
N LYS A 28 2.84 16.27 16.23
CA LYS A 28 1.48 15.67 16.25
C LYS A 28 0.40 16.72 16.44
N LYS A 29 0.61 17.66 17.38
CA LYS A 29 -0.33 18.75 17.65
C LYS A 29 -0.46 19.73 16.49
N ASN A 30 0.64 20.09 15.83
CA ASN A 30 0.62 21.04 14.70
C ASN A 30 -0.12 20.50 13.45
N TYR A 31 -0.17 19.18 13.32
CA TYR A 31 -0.80 18.46 12.21
C TYR A 31 -2.02 17.65 12.67
N GLU A 32 -2.65 18.04 13.78
CA GLU A 32 -3.85 17.36 14.29
C GLU A 32 -4.93 17.31 13.21
N GLY A 33 -5.47 16.11 12.95
CA GLY A 33 -6.45 15.86 11.88
C GLY A 33 -5.88 15.75 10.46
N ARG A 34 -4.58 15.97 10.27
CA ARG A 34 -3.88 15.96 8.98
C ARG A 34 -2.45 15.42 9.09
N LEU A 35 -2.28 14.35 9.88
CA LEU A 35 -0.97 13.77 10.17
C LEU A 35 -0.28 13.19 8.92
N ASP A 36 -1.04 12.85 7.89
CA ASP A 36 -0.55 12.46 6.57
C ASP A 36 0.09 13.62 5.81
N GLU A 37 -0.08 14.87 6.25
CA GLU A 37 0.60 16.05 5.70
C GLU A 37 2.00 16.29 6.29
N VAL A 38 2.40 15.54 7.32
CA VAL A 38 3.71 15.71 7.96
C VAL A 38 4.83 15.33 6.98
N PRO A 39 5.75 16.25 6.65
CA PRO A 39 6.87 15.91 5.77
C PRO A 39 7.74 14.82 6.37
N GLY A 40 8.11 13.83 5.55
CA GLY A 40 8.97 12.72 5.92
C GLY A 40 8.28 11.57 6.66
N ILE A 41 7.00 11.69 7.04
CA ILE A 41 6.31 10.66 7.86
C ILE A 41 6.29 9.29 7.17
N PHE A 42 6.08 9.26 5.85
CA PHE A 42 5.99 8.02 5.07
C PHE A 42 7.30 7.24 5.04
N SER A 43 8.45 7.92 5.21
CA SER A 43 9.76 7.25 5.27
C SER A 43 9.99 6.48 6.57
N LYS A 44 9.22 6.79 7.62
CA LYS A 44 9.33 6.23 8.97
C LYS A 44 8.47 5.00 9.19
N MET A 45 7.56 4.69 8.27
CA MET A 45 6.60 3.60 8.44
C MET A 45 7.31 2.25 8.42
N LYS A 46 6.87 1.35 9.30
CA LYS A 46 7.33 -0.03 9.36
C LYS A 46 6.48 -0.90 8.43
N PRO A 47 7.02 -2.03 7.94
CA PRO A 47 6.22 -2.99 7.18
C PRO A 47 5.02 -3.48 7.99
N MET A 48 3.88 -3.67 7.32
CA MET A 48 2.71 -4.33 7.89
C MET A 48 3.02 -5.83 8.15
N PRO A 49 2.57 -6.44 9.27
CA PRO A 49 2.88 -7.84 9.55
C PRO A 49 2.49 -8.80 8.42
N GLY A 50 3.46 -9.61 7.98
CA GLY A 50 3.26 -10.58 6.90
C GLY A 50 3.31 -10.01 5.49
N ALA A 51 3.43 -8.69 5.30
CA ALA A 51 3.35 -8.06 3.99
C ALA A 51 4.53 -8.40 3.07
N LEU A 52 5.75 -8.38 3.62
CA LEU A 52 6.96 -8.69 2.85
C LEU A 52 6.99 -10.18 2.48
N GLU A 53 6.61 -11.05 3.41
CA GLU A 53 6.49 -12.49 3.18
C GLU A 53 5.41 -12.80 2.13
N ALA A 54 4.29 -12.08 2.15
CA ALA A 54 3.23 -12.23 1.15
C ALA A 54 3.71 -11.82 -0.25
N ILE A 55 4.42 -10.70 -0.37
CA ILE A 55 5.02 -10.28 -1.65
C ILE A 55 5.98 -11.35 -2.17
N GLU A 56 6.85 -11.90 -1.32
CA GLU A 56 7.79 -12.94 -1.73
C GLU A 56 7.06 -14.20 -2.23
N LYS A 57 6.04 -14.67 -1.50
CA LYS A 57 5.24 -15.84 -1.88
C LYS A 57 4.51 -15.67 -3.21
N LEU A 58 3.92 -14.50 -3.44
CA LEU A 58 3.06 -14.26 -4.60
C LEU A 58 3.86 -13.81 -5.85
N TRP A 59 5.15 -13.48 -5.69
CA TRP A 59 5.97 -12.86 -6.74
C TRP A 59 6.04 -13.66 -8.04
N ASP A 60 6.19 -14.98 -7.93
CA ASP A 60 6.34 -15.82 -9.10
C ASP A 60 5.01 -16.19 -9.76
N SER A 61 3.89 -15.97 -9.08
CA SER A 61 2.55 -16.27 -9.58
C SER A 61 1.86 -15.05 -10.22
N TYR A 62 2.19 -13.84 -9.75
CA TYR A 62 1.55 -12.58 -10.16
C TYR A 62 2.53 -11.58 -10.78
N ASP A 63 2.02 -10.68 -11.61
CA ASP A 63 2.74 -9.49 -12.05
C ASP A 63 2.45 -8.35 -11.06
N ILE A 64 3.28 -8.25 -10.02
CA ILE A 64 3.00 -7.40 -8.85
C ILE A 64 3.42 -5.95 -9.10
N TYR A 65 2.52 -5.02 -8.77
CA TYR A 65 2.78 -3.58 -8.76
C TYR A 65 2.30 -2.97 -7.45
N ILE A 66 3.01 -1.95 -6.97
CA ILE A 66 2.58 -1.14 -5.84
C ILE A 66 1.80 0.04 -6.38
N LEU A 67 0.57 0.23 -5.90
CA LEU A 67 -0.35 1.26 -6.37
C LEU A 67 -0.81 2.12 -5.21
N SER A 68 -0.10 3.22 -4.98
CA SER A 68 -0.31 4.06 -3.80
C SER A 68 -0.77 5.47 -4.15
N THR A 69 -1.49 6.10 -3.23
CA THR A 69 -1.78 7.53 -3.28
C THR A 69 -0.85 8.28 -2.35
N ALA A 70 -0.28 9.38 -2.80
CA ALA A 70 0.46 10.31 -1.97
C ALA A 70 -0.41 11.55 -1.70
N PRO A 71 -0.58 12.00 -0.43
CA PRO A 71 -1.44 13.13 -0.10
C PRO A 71 -1.09 14.39 -0.88
N TRP A 72 -2.12 15.15 -1.27
CA TRP A 72 -1.95 16.35 -2.11
C TRP A 72 -1.11 17.43 -1.44
N GLU A 73 -1.33 17.66 -0.15
CA GLU A 73 -0.62 18.67 0.65
C GLU A 73 0.73 18.15 1.21
N ASN A 74 1.17 16.94 0.83
CA ASN A 74 2.46 16.38 1.25
C ASN A 74 3.36 15.99 0.06
N PRO A 75 4.14 16.94 -0.49
CA PRO A 75 5.05 16.65 -1.59
C PRO A 75 6.12 15.60 -1.25
N SER A 76 6.57 15.50 0.01
CA SER A 76 7.62 14.53 0.37
C SER A 76 7.12 13.09 0.29
N ALA A 77 5.82 12.86 0.45
CA ALA A 77 5.22 11.52 0.44
C ALA A 77 5.55 10.75 -0.84
N TRP A 78 5.71 11.44 -1.97
CA TRP A 78 6.09 10.84 -3.25
C TRP A 78 7.48 10.19 -3.18
N SER A 79 8.49 10.96 -2.76
CA SER A 79 9.85 10.46 -2.61
C SER A 79 9.98 9.47 -1.46
N ASP A 80 9.27 9.70 -0.36
CA ASP A 80 9.31 8.85 0.82
C ASP A 80 8.82 7.43 0.51
N LYS A 81 7.70 7.30 -0.23
CA LYS A 81 7.17 6.02 -0.69
C LYS A 81 8.13 5.30 -1.64
N LEU A 82 8.78 6.04 -2.55
CA LEU A 82 9.80 5.49 -3.44
C LEU A 82 10.99 4.93 -2.65
N GLU A 83 11.54 5.71 -1.72
CA GLU A 83 12.69 5.28 -0.91
C GLU A 83 12.33 4.10 0.01
N TRP A 84 11.10 4.07 0.53
CA TRP A 84 10.61 2.93 1.31
C TRP A 84 10.62 1.64 0.47
N ILE A 85 10.10 1.69 -0.76
CA ILE A 85 10.08 0.53 -1.68
C ILE A 85 11.51 0.11 -2.05
N LYS A 86 12.40 1.06 -2.35
CA LYS A 86 13.81 0.74 -2.64
C LYS A 86 14.48 0.01 -1.48
N ARG A 87 14.15 0.37 -0.23
CA ARG A 87 14.72 -0.22 0.97
C ARG A 87 14.16 -1.61 1.27
N HIS A 88 12.85 -1.80 1.21
CA HIS A 88 12.19 -3.00 1.73
C HIS A 88 11.78 -4.00 0.64
N VAL A 89 11.54 -3.54 -0.59
CA VAL A 89 11.10 -4.38 -1.72
C VAL A 89 11.95 -4.06 -2.96
N PRO A 90 13.29 -4.24 -2.92
CA PRO A 90 14.17 -3.84 -4.02
C PRO A 90 13.85 -4.51 -5.36
N LYS A 91 13.25 -5.72 -5.34
CA LYS A 91 12.77 -6.43 -6.53
C LYS A 91 11.59 -5.74 -7.23
N ALA A 92 10.89 -4.82 -6.56
CA ALA A 92 9.85 -3.96 -7.13
C ALA A 92 10.41 -2.75 -7.90
N TYR A 93 11.63 -2.84 -8.43
CA TYR A 93 12.23 -1.82 -9.28
C TYR A 93 11.29 -1.44 -10.45
N LYS A 94 10.98 -0.15 -10.57
CA LYS A 94 10.02 0.41 -11.55
C LYS A 94 8.60 -0.17 -11.47
N ARG A 95 8.19 -0.70 -10.32
CA ARG A 95 6.84 -1.24 -10.08
C ARG A 95 6.01 -0.42 -9.09
N LEU A 96 6.48 0.76 -8.69
CA LEU A 96 5.68 1.73 -7.92
C LEU A 96 4.93 2.67 -8.88
N ILE A 97 3.63 2.80 -8.66
CA ILE A 97 2.73 3.72 -9.35
C ILE A 97 2.08 4.62 -8.30
N LEU A 98 2.29 5.93 -8.42
CA LEU A 98 1.64 6.92 -7.57
C LEU A 98 0.44 7.51 -8.31
N THR A 99 -0.76 7.34 -7.76
CA THR A 99 -2.01 7.81 -8.38
C THR A 99 -3.07 8.15 -7.34
N HIS A 100 -3.92 9.12 -7.67
CA HIS A 100 -5.18 9.39 -6.96
C HIS A 100 -6.38 8.66 -7.60
N ASN A 101 -6.16 7.96 -8.71
CA ASN A 101 -7.21 7.39 -9.56
C ASN A 101 -6.91 5.92 -9.86
N LYS A 102 -7.05 5.05 -8.85
CA LYS A 102 -6.74 3.61 -8.93
C LYS A 102 -7.59 2.88 -9.99
N HIS A 103 -8.83 3.29 -10.19
CA HIS A 103 -9.72 2.78 -11.25
C HIS A 103 -9.21 2.95 -12.69
N LEU A 104 -8.26 3.87 -12.95
CA LEU A 104 -7.69 4.04 -14.30
C LEU A 104 -6.63 2.98 -14.63
N ASN A 105 -6.19 2.21 -13.63
CA ASN A 105 -5.21 1.15 -13.82
C ASN A 105 -5.92 -0.14 -14.23
N LYS A 106 -5.45 -0.78 -15.30
CA LYS A 106 -5.96 -2.08 -15.74
C LYS A 106 -5.21 -3.20 -15.03
N GLY A 107 -5.91 -4.02 -14.25
CA GLY A 107 -5.35 -5.20 -13.59
C GLY A 107 -6.43 -6.15 -13.10
N ASP A 108 -6.01 -7.31 -12.57
CA ASP A 108 -6.92 -8.37 -12.16
C ASP A 108 -7.35 -8.24 -10.69
N PHE A 109 -6.44 -7.78 -9.82
CA PHE A 109 -6.67 -7.65 -8.38
C PHE A 109 -6.08 -6.35 -7.82
N LEU A 110 -6.75 -5.79 -6.82
CA LEU A 110 -6.27 -4.68 -6.00
C LEU A 110 -6.45 -5.01 -4.52
N VAL A 111 -5.36 -5.12 -3.76
CA VAL A 111 -5.37 -5.23 -2.30
C VAL A 111 -5.26 -3.83 -1.71
N ASP A 112 -6.32 -3.36 -1.04
CA ASP A 112 -6.44 -1.97 -0.57
C ASP A 112 -7.34 -1.93 0.68
N ASP A 113 -6.97 -1.14 1.69
CA ASP A 113 -7.69 -1.00 2.96
C ASP A 113 -8.89 -0.06 2.85
N ARG A 114 -9.03 0.66 1.73
CA ARG A 114 -10.06 1.68 1.53
C ARG A 114 -10.81 1.49 0.22
N THR A 115 -11.94 2.18 0.15
CA THR A 115 -12.76 2.33 -1.06
C THR A 115 -12.52 3.68 -1.77
N LYS A 116 -11.55 4.47 -1.30
CA LYS A 116 -11.25 5.82 -1.80
C LYS A 116 -10.34 5.80 -3.03
N ASN A 117 -10.16 6.97 -3.65
CA ASN A 117 -9.24 7.16 -4.78
C ASN A 117 -9.53 6.23 -5.96
N GLY A 118 -10.81 5.84 -6.11
CA GLY A 118 -11.28 4.94 -7.16
C GLY A 118 -11.02 3.46 -6.91
N ALA A 119 -10.64 3.03 -5.70
CA ALA A 119 -10.58 1.60 -5.37
C ALA A 119 -11.95 0.92 -5.47
N ASP A 120 -13.03 1.62 -5.08
CA ASP A 120 -14.43 1.19 -5.23
C ASP A 120 -14.89 0.99 -6.69
N ARG A 121 -14.18 1.61 -7.64
CA ARG A 121 -14.46 1.55 -9.08
C ARG A 121 -13.36 0.82 -9.85
N PHE A 122 -12.47 0.13 -9.16
CA PHE A 122 -11.47 -0.69 -9.82
C PHE A 122 -12.17 -1.81 -10.61
N GLU A 123 -11.83 -1.97 -11.88
CA GLU A 123 -12.51 -2.93 -12.77
C GLU A 123 -12.19 -4.38 -12.43
N GLY A 124 -10.98 -4.64 -11.89
CA GLY A 124 -10.61 -5.94 -11.32
C GLY A 124 -11.23 -6.16 -9.94
N GLU A 125 -10.86 -7.26 -9.28
CA GLU A 125 -11.38 -7.55 -7.95
C GLU A 125 -10.67 -6.70 -6.87
N HIS A 126 -11.45 -5.94 -6.11
CA HIS A 126 -10.98 -5.26 -4.90
C HIS A 126 -11.00 -6.22 -3.70
N ILE A 127 -9.81 -6.55 -3.22
CA ILE A 127 -9.58 -7.31 -1.98
C ILE A 127 -9.46 -6.29 -0.85
N HIS A 128 -10.57 -6.07 -0.14
CA HIS A 128 -10.68 -5.06 0.91
C HIS A 128 -9.96 -5.50 2.20
N PHE A 129 -8.70 -5.10 2.32
CA PHE A 129 -7.80 -5.50 3.39
C PHE A 129 -8.25 -4.95 4.76
N GLY A 130 -8.06 -5.73 5.82
CA GLY A 130 -8.46 -5.36 7.19
C GLY A 130 -9.96 -5.54 7.48
N THR A 131 -10.74 -6.09 6.55
CA THR A 131 -12.16 -6.43 6.76
C THR A 131 -12.34 -7.86 7.26
N GLU A 132 -13.57 -8.25 7.64
CA GLU A 132 -13.89 -9.60 8.11
C GLU A 132 -13.45 -10.70 7.13
N LYS A 133 -13.58 -10.46 5.83
CA LYS A 133 -13.20 -11.44 4.79
C LYS A 133 -11.69 -11.53 4.59
N PHE A 134 -10.98 -10.42 4.75
CA PHE A 134 -9.53 -10.31 4.51
C PHE A 134 -8.84 -9.56 5.65
N PRO A 135 -8.85 -10.10 6.89
CA PRO A 135 -8.38 -9.38 8.07
C PRO A 135 -6.87 -9.15 8.09
N ASP A 136 -6.11 -9.97 7.37
CA ASP A 136 -4.65 -9.98 7.38
C ASP A 136 -4.04 -10.52 6.08
N TRP A 137 -2.72 -10.43 5.95
CA TRP A 137 -1.99 -10.95 4.79
C TRP A 137 -2.10 -12.46 4.63
N ARG A 138 -2.32 -13.23 5.71
CA ARG A 138 -2.49 -14.69 5.60
C ARG A 138 -3.76 -15.00 4.80
N SER A 139 -4.89 -14.39 5.16
CA SER A 139 -6.16 -14.56 4.45
C SER A 139 -6.10 -14.12 2.98
N VAL A 140 -5.37 -13.03 2.69
CA VAL A 140 -5.15 -12.55 1.32
C VAL A 140 -4.31 -13.52 0.50
N VAL A 141 -3.21 -14.03 1.06
CA VAL A 141 -2.34 -15.00 0.39
C VAL A 141 -3.10 -16.29 0.10
N GLU A 142 -3.80 -16.85 1.09
CA GLU A 142 -4.61 -18.06 0.91
C GLU A 142 -5.66 -17.87 -0.21
N TYR A 143 -6.31 -16.71 -0.24
CA TYR A 143 -7.25 -16.38 -1.30
C TYR A 143 -6.60 -16.31 -2.67
N LEU A 144 -5.51 -15.56 -2.81
CA LEU A 144 -4.81 -15.37 -4.08
C LEU A 144 -4.18 -16.68 -4.59
N GLU A 145 -3.63 -17.52 -3.72
CA GLU A 145 -3.12 -18.84 -4.11
C GLU A 145 -4.22 -19.72 -4.72
N SER A 146 -5.47 -19.61 -4.25
CA SER A 146 -6.62 -20.30 -4.85
C SER A 146 -7.05 -19.75 -6.22
N ARG A 147 -6.48 -18.63 -6.66
CA ARG A 147 -6.77 -17.94 -7.94
C ARG A 147 -5.66 -18.06 -8.98
N ILE A 148 -4.57 -18.76 -8.67
CA ILE A 148 -3.50 -19.13 -9.60
C ILE A 148 -4.05 -20.12 -10.63
#